data_AF-Q22NX8-F1
#
_entry.id   AF-Q22NX8-F1
#
_cell.length_a   1.000
_cell.length_b   1.000
_cell.length_c   1.000
_cell.angle_alpha   90.00
_cell.angle_beta   90.00
_cell.angle_gamma   90.00
#
_symmetry.space_group_name_H-M   'P 1'
#
loop_
_entity.id
_entity.type
_entity.pdbx_description
1 polymer ?
#
loop_
_entity_poly.entity_id
_entity_poly.type
_entity_poly.pdbx_seq_one_letter_code
_entity_poly.pdbx_strand_id
1 'polypeptide(L)'
;MNKSLIAIPIIALLALGAVFILNKQESSSFLSNSSNTTTFTQLRTCIQKTDLIICDQIQDDAEKSLCYAASYAVSRLTFPDGDLITEACKNFHNYEATANANQMINYQNYYFSCYLSADVLREAYKCASFYEKIYTPQFITCAGY
;
A
#
# COMPACT_ATOMS: atom_id res chain seq x y z
N MET A 1 -3.53 -31.81 60.41
CA MET A 1 -4.33 -32.30 59.27
C MET A 1 -4.20 -31.30 58.14
N ASN A 2 -3.47 -31.68 57.10
CA ASN A 2 -2.91 -30.80 56.07
C ASN A 2 -3.98 -30.39 55.06
N LYS A 3 -4.14 -29.08 54.86
CA LYS A 3 -4.83 -28.49 53.71
C LYS A 3 -3.80 -27.69 52.93
N SER A 4 -3.29 -28.24 51.84
CA SER A 4 -2.61 -27.52 50.75
C SER A 4 -2.26 -28.55 49.70
N LEU A 5 -2.77 -28.39 48.47
CA LEU A 5 -2.18 -28.83 47.19
C LEU A 5 -3.28 -28.99 46.12
N ILE A 6 -3.87 -27.88 45.65
CA ILE A 6 -4.44 -27.81 44.30
C ILE A 6 -4.27 -26.38 43.79
N ALA A 7 -3.11 -26.07 43.21
CA ALA A 7 -2.91 -24.79 42.50
C ALA A 7 -1.74 -24.83 41.51
N ILE A 8 -1.52 -25.93 40.78
CA ILE A 8 -0.38 -25.99 39.83
C ILE A 8 -0.73 -26.82 38.57
N PRO A 9 -1.67 -26.37 37.72
CA PRO A 9 -1.44 -26.58 36.29
C PRO A 9 -1.78 -25.39 35.37
N ILE A 10 -2.31 -24.27 35.89
CA ILE A 10 -2.83 -23.19 35.03
C ILE A 10 -1.70 -22.28 34.47
N ILE A 11 -0.54 -22.21 35.14
CA ILE A 11 0.55 -21.31 34.74
C ILE A 11 1.32 -21.83 33.49
N ALA A 12 1.26 -23.13 33.19
CA ALA A 12 1.95 -23.70 32.03
C ALA A 12 1.23 -23.42 30.69
N LEU A 13 -0.09 -23.22 30.67
CA LEU A 13 -0.83 -22.95 29.44
C LEU A 13 -0.65 -21.51 28.93
N LEU A 14 -0.30 -20.54 29.79
CA LEU A 14 -0.10 -19.15 29.39
C LEU A 14 1.25 -18.92 28.68
N ALA A 15 2.24 -19.78 28.90
CA ALA A 15 3.56 -19.65 28.27
C ALA A 15 3.57 -20.07 26.78
N LEU A 16 2.66 -20.97 26.37
CA LEU A 16 2.59 -21.45 24.98
C LEU A 16 1.73 -20.54 24.07
N GLY A 17 0.84 -19.73 24.64
CA GLY A 17 0.03 -18.77 23.86
C GLY A 17 0.80 -17.55 23.36
N ALA A 18 1.83 -17.11 24.10
CA ALA A 18 2.61 -15.92 23.76
C ALA A 18 3.52 -16.12 22.54
N VAL A 19 3.94 -17.36 22.25
CA VAL A 19 4.85 -17.65 21.13
C VAL A 19 4.13 -17.59 19.77
N PHE A 20 2.82 -17.85 19.73
CA PHE A 20 2.06 -17.84 18.47
C PHE A 20 1.68 -16.43 17.98
N ILE A 21 1.72 -15.42 18.84
CA ILE A 21 1.38 -14.03 18.47
C ILE A 21 2.59 -13.28 17.88
N LEU A 22 3.82 -13.69 18.20
CA LEU A 22 5.03 -13.05 17.69
C LEU A 22 5.44 -13.47 16.27
N ASN A 23 4.81 -14.52 15.71
CA ASN A 23 5.13 -15.02 14.37
C ASN A 23 4.19 -14.52 13.26
N LYS A 24 3.28 -13.59 13.57
CA LYS A 24 2.34 -13.01 12.58
C LYS A 24 2.76 -11.63 12.08
N GLN A 25 4.04 -11.29 12.22
CA GLN A 25 4.62 -10.03 11.77
C GLN A 25 5.69 -10.25 10.68
N GLU A 26 5.43 -11.20 9.76
CA GLU A 26 6.27 -11.41 8.56
C GLU A 26 5.47 -11.31 7.25
N SER A 27 4.34 -10.59 7.24
CA SER A 27 3.61 -10.29 5.99
C SER A 27 4.07 -9.01 5.28
N SER A 28 5.17 -8.38 5.72
CA SER A 28 5.70 -7.15 5.10
C SER A 28 6.80 -7.41 4.05
N SER A 29 7.07 -8.66 3.64
CA SER A 29 8.13 -8.95 2.66
C SER A 29 7.73 -8.77 1.19
N PHE A 30 6.49 -8.38 0.89
CA PHE A 30 6.03 -8.30 -0.51
C PHE A 30 6.61 -7.10 -1.27
N LEU A 31 7.02 -6.06 -0.53
CA LEU A 31 7.58 -4.84 -1.10
C LEU A 31 8.86 -4.52 -0.33
N SER A 32 9.95 -5.22 -0.67
CA SER A 32 11.27 -4.74 -0.25
C SER A 32 11.49 -3.40 -0.95
N ASN A 33 12.14 -2.46 -0.26
CA ASN A 33 12.65 -1.24 -0.88
C ASN A 33 13.77 -1.63 -1.86
N SER A 34 13.37 -2.28 -2.95
CA SER A 34 14.25 -2.69 -4.02
C SER A 34 14.85 -1.41 -4.60
N SER A 35 16.06 -1.51 -5.14
CA SER A 35 16.71 -0.42 -5.85
C SER A 35 15.93 -0.13 -7.14
N ASN A 36 14.75 0.46 -6.99
CA ASN A 36 13.83 0.77 -8.06
C ASN A 36 14.53 1.75 -8.99
N THR A 37 14.88 1.26 -10.19
CA THR A 37 15.56 2.04 -11.22
C THR A 37 14.60 2.65 -12.23
N THR A 38 13.28 2.52 -12.01
CA THR A 38 12.26 3.01 -12.93
C THR A 38 12.33 4.53 -13.02
N THR A 39 12.46 5.04 -14.23
CA THR A 39 12.47 6.47 -14.51
C THR A 39 11.06 6.99 -14.76
N PHE A 40 10.87 8.31 -14.68
CA PHE A 40 9.58 8.93 -15.02
C PHE A 40 9.11 8.57 -16.44
N THR A 41 10.02 8.46 -17.41
CA THR A 41 9.70 8.05 -18.79
C THR A 41 9.20 6.62 -18.84
N GLN A 42 9.85 5.70 -18.12
CA GLN A 42 9.46 4.29 -18.07
C GLN A 42 8.09 4.13 -17.39
N LEU A 43 7.87 4.80 -16.26
CA LEU A 43 6.58 4.80 -15.56
C LEU A 43 5.45 5.27 -16.49
N ARG A 44 5.61 6.43 -17.14
CA ARG A 44 4.59 6.96 -18.07
C ARG A 44 4.35 6.05 -19.26
N THR A 45 5.43 5.51 -19.84
CA THR A 45 5.32 4.57 -20.98
C THR A 45 4.57 3.30 -20.59
N CYS A 46 4.82 2.78 -19.38
CA CYS A 46 4.09 1.62 -18.88
C CYS A 46 2.61 1.94 -18.71
N ILE A 47 2.26 3.02 -17.99
CA ILE A 47 0.87 3.43 -17.76
C ILE A 47 0.10 3.62 -19.08
N GLN A 48 0.73 4.23 -20.09
CA GLN A 48 0.11 4.43 -21.41
C GLN A 48 -0.13 3.13 -22.20
N LYS A 49 0.66 2.08 -21.93
CA LYS A 49 0.55 0.77 -22.59
C LYS A 49 -0.34 -0.20 -21.82
N THR A 50 -0.52 0.04 -20.53
CA THR A 50 -1.40 -0.75 -19.68
C THR A 50 -2.84 -0.38 -20.00
N ASP A 51 -3.64 -1.39 -20.34
CA ASP A 51 -5.09 -1.23 -20.48
C ASP A 51 -5.72 -1.14 -19.08
N LEU A 52 -5.67 0.07 -18.51
CA LEU A 52 -6.20 0.34 -17.18
C LEU A 52 -7.71 0.39 -17.25
N ILE A 53 -8.33 -0.50 -16.47
CA ILE A 53 -9.77 -0.45 -16.24
C ILE A 53 -10.07 0.81 -15.42
N ILE A 54 -11.17 1.50 -15.72
CA ILE A 54 -11.72 2.58 -14.88
C ILE A 54 -12.93 2.09 -14.11
N CYS A 55 -13.27 2.73 -12.98
CA CYS A 55 -14.39 2.29 -12.14
C CYS A 55 -15.71 2.18 -12.93
N ASP A 56 -15.95 3.04 -13.94
CA ASP A 56 -17.15 2.97 -14.79
C ASP A 56 -17.33 1.67 -15.57
N GLN A 57 -16.24 0.94 -15.83
CA GLN A 57 -16.28 -0.32 -16.56
C GLN A 57 -16.68 -1.51 -15.65
N ILE A 58 -16.72 -1.32 -14.33
CA ILE A 58 -17.20 -2.33 -13.38
C ILE A 58 -18.72 -2.47 -13.54
N GLN A 59 -19.20 -3.69 -13.73
CA GLN A 59 -20.63 -3.94 -13.99
C GLN A 59 -21.48 -3.93 -12.73
N ASP A 60 -20.94 -4.42 -11.61
CA ASP A 60 -21.63 -4.42 -10.33
C ASP A 60 -21.64 -3.01 -9.72
N ASP A 61 -22.83 -2.45 -9.48
CA ASP A 61 -22.97 -1.06 -9.02
C ASP A 61 -22.46 -0.85 -7.58
N ALA A 62 -22.55 -1.86 -6.72
CA ALA A 62 -22.01 -1.78 -5.36
C ALA A 62 -20.47 -1.76 -5.40
N GLU A 63 -19.86 -2.63 -6.19
CA GLU A 63 -18.42 -2.66 -6.41
C GLU A 63 -17.90 -1.41 -7.12
N LYS A 64 -18.63 -0.88 -8.10
CA LYS A 64 -18.36 0.41 -8.74
C LYS A 64 -18.34 1.56 -7.72
N SER A 65 -19.33 1.60 -6.84
CA SER A 65 -19.39 2.60 -5.75
C SER A 65 -18.19 2.47 -4.80
N LEU A 66 -17.82 1.24 -4.41
CA LEU A 66 -16.63 0.98 -3.60
C LEU A 66 -15.33 1.37 -4.31
N CYS A 67 -15.24 1.15 -5.63
CA CYS A 67 -14.10 1.54 -6.44
C CYS A 67 -13.91 3.06 -6.42
N TYR A 68 -14.98 3.82 -6.62
CA TYR A 68 -14.95 5.27 -6.54
C TYR A 68 -14.57 5.76 -5.13
N ALA A 69 -15.12 5.14 -4.09
CA ALA A 69 -14.78 5.49 -2.71
C ALA A 69 -13.29 5.24 -2.40
N ALA A 70 -12.73 4.11 -2.82
CA ALA A 70 -11.32 3.78 -2.64
C ALA A 70 -10.41 4.72 -3.46
N SER A 71 -10.76 4.97 -4.72
CA SER A 71 -10.05 5.91 -5.60
C SER A 71 -9.99 7.31 -5.00
N TYR A 72 -11.12 7.82 -4.51
CA TYR A 72 -11.20 9.12 -3.85
C TYR A 72 -10.41 9.16 -2.54
N ALA A 73 -10.47 8.11 -1.72
CA ALA A 73 -9.72 8.06 -0.47
C ALA A 73 -8.20 8.05 -0.71
N VAL A 74 -7.74 7.27 -1.69
CA VAL A 74 -6.34 7.29 -2.14
C VAL A 74 -5.97 8.67 -2.67
N SER A 75 -6.81 9.29 -3.52
CA SER A 75 -6.44 10.55 -4.14
C SER A 75 -6.25 11.68 -3.13
N ARG A 76 -7.07 11.72 -2.09
CA ARG A 76 -6.92 12.66 -0.97
C ARG A 76 -5.59 12.53 -0.23
N LEU A 77 -5.00 11.33 -0.19
CA LEU A 77 -3.73 11.06 0.48
C LEU A 77 -2.51 11.31 -0.42
N THR A 78 -2.68 11.19 -1.73
CA THR A 78 -1.55 11.19 -2.67
C THR A 78 -1.44 12.44 -3.53
N PHE A 79 -2.53 13.08 -3.96
CA PHE A 79 -2.48 14.17 -4.94
C PHE A 79 -2.24 15.55 -4.30
N PRO A 80 -1.57 16.49 -5.01
CA PRO A 80 -1.21 17.81 -4.46
C PRO A 80 -2.37 18.66 -3.94
N ASP A 81 -3.57 18.48 -4.48
CA ASP A 81 -4.82 19.14 -4.11
C ASP A 81 -5.65 18.35 -3.08
N GLY A 82 -5.18 17.17 -2.68
CA GLY A 82 -5.78 16.36 -1.63
C GLY A 82 -5.72 17.05 -0.27
N ASP A 83 -6.85 17.15 0.41
CA ASP A 83 -6.97 17.76 1.74
C ASP A 83 -6.29 16.93 2.85
N LEU A 84 -5.93 15.68 2.58
CA LEU A 84 -5.21 14.78 3.48
C LEU A 84 -3.85 14.35 2.91
N ILE A 85 -3.28 15.10 1.96
CA ILE A 85 -2.03 14.71 1.32
C ILE A 85 -0.93 14.48 2.37
N THR A 86 -0.32 13.29 2.32
CA THR A 86 0.75 12.93 3.25
C THR A 86 2.03 13.68 2.96
N GLU A 87 2.87 13.88 3.98
CA GLU A 87 4.16 14.57 3.80
C GLU A 87 5.07 13.84 2.80
N ALA A 88 5.04 12.50 2.79
CA ALA A 88 5.78 11.70 1.82
C ALA A 88 5.32 11.98 0.37
N CYS A 89 4.02 12.12 0.14
CA CYS A 89 3.48 12.45 -1.18
C CYS A 89 3.77 13.89 -1.60
N LYS A 90 3.77 14.85 -0.67
CA LYS A 90 4.25 16.22 -0.96
C LYS A 90 5.70 16.21 -1.41
N ASN A 91 6.57 15.47 -0.72
CA ASN A 91 7.98 15.35 -1.09
C ASN A 91 8.15 14.71 -2.47
N PHE A 92 7.38 13.66 -2.78
CA PHE A 92 7.37 13.07 -4.11
C PHE A 92 6.95 14.06 -5.20
N HIS A 93 5.85 14.81 -5.01
CA HIS A 93 5.39 15.76 -6.02
C HIS A 93 6.31 16.97 -6.17
N ASN A 94 6.94 17.45 -5.09
CA ASN A 94 7.97 18.48 -5.17
C ASN A 94 9.18 18.01 -5.98
N TYR A 95 9.59 16.76 -5.80
CA TYR A 95 10.64 16.14 -6.60
C TYR A 95 10.20 15.97 -8.07
N GLU A 96 9.01 15.41 -8.33
CA GLU A 96 8.46 15.25 -9.67
C GLU A 96 8.41 16.57 -10.45
N ALA A 97 8.04 17.69 -9.79
CA ALA A 97 7.95 19.01 -10.41
C ALA A 97 9.30 19.55 -10.92
N THR A 98 10.43 19.05 -10.41
CA THR A 98 11.78 19.50 -10.77
C THR A 98 12.61 18.43 -11.47
N ALA A 99 12.16 17.18 -11.44
CA ALA A 99 12.84 16.06 -12.07
C ALA A 99 12.67 16.07 -13.59
N ASN A 100 13.71 15.64 -14.31
CA ASN A 100 13.62 15.33 -15.73
C ASN A 100 13.16 13.89 -15.96
N ALA A 101 12.75 13.60 -17.20
CA ALA A 101 12.11 12.34 -17.55
C ALA A 101 13.02 11.09 -17.39
N ASN A 102 14.34 11.25 -17.33
CA ASN A 102 15.31 10.16 -17.18
C ASN A 102 15.71 9.91 -15.72
N GLN A 103 15.25 10.72 -14.77
CA GLN A 103 15.52 10.49 -13.35
C GLN A 103 14.61 9.39 -12.79
N MET A 104 15.13 8.66 -11.80
CA MET A 104 14.39 7.59 -11.12
C MET A 104 13.23 8.17 -10.31
N ILE A 105 12.08 7.50 -10.32
CA ILE A 105 10.89 7.95 -9.58
C ILE A 105 11.09 7.84 -8.06
N ASN A 106 11.87 6.86 -7.60
CA ASN A 106 12.07 6.58 -6.18
C ASN A 106 13.33 7.25 -5.58
N TYR A 107 13.68 8.46 -6.02
CA TYR A 107 14.76 9.23 -5.40
C TYR A 107 14.48 9.44 -3.90
N GLN A 108 15.44 9.12 -3.04
CA GLN A 108 15.30 9.15 -1.57
C GLN A 108 14.03 8.45 -1.04
N ASN A 109 13.58 7.39 -1.71
CA ASN A 109 12.37 6.64 -1.37
C ASN A 109 11.04 7.43 -1.50
N TYR A 110 11.03 8.60 -2.16
CA TYR A 110 9.84 9.44 -2.19
C TYR A 110 8.62 8.74 -2.79
N TYR A 111 8.80 8.01 -3.89
CA TYR A 111 7.71 7.27 -4.53
C TYR A 111 7.17 6.16 -3.61
N PHE A 112 8.08 5.32 -3.08
CA PHE A 112 7.74 4.22 -2.19
C PHE A 112 7.02 4.73 -0.94
N SER A 113 7.57 5.75 -0.28
CA SER A 113 6.98 6.33 0.93
C SER A 113 5.65 7.03 0.67
N CYS A 114 5.36 7.47 -0.56
CA CYS A 114 4.06 8.00 -0.92
C CYS A 114 3.07 6.87 -1.23
N TYR A 115 3.22 6.21 -2.37
CA TYR A 115 2.23 5.28 -2.91
C TYR A 115 2.24 3.92 -2.19
N LEU A 116 3.40 3.42 -1.78
CA LEU A 116 3.51 2.11 -1.10
C LEU A 116 3.45 2.23 0.43
N SER A 117 2.97 3.38 0.95
CA SER A 117 2.76 3.55 2.38
C SER A 117 1.58 2.71 2.89
N ALA A 118 1.65 2.30 4.16
CA ALA A 118 0.60 1.50 4.78
C ALA A 118 -0.77 2.20 4.76
N ASP A 119 -0.81 3.52 4.90
CA ASP A 119 -2.06 4.28 4.89
C ASP A 119 -2.69 4.31 3.49
N VAL A 120 -1.90 4.55 2.44
CA VAL A 120 -2.41 4.55 1.06
C VAL A 120 -2.85 3.14 0.64
N LEU A 121 -2.04 2.12 0.93
CA LEU A 121 -2.39 0.73 0.64
C LEU A 121 -3.66 0.31 1.38
N ARG A 122 -3.82 0.69 2.66
CA ARG A 122 -5.04 0.40 3.43
C ARG A 122 -6.30 0.96 2.77
N GLU A 123 -6.23 2.18 2.23
CA GLU A 123 -7.36 2.77 1.50
C GLU A 123 -7.61 2.08 0.16
N ALA A 124 -6.54 1.75 -0.58
CA ALA A 124 -6.66 1.01 -1.84
C ALA A 124 -7.30 -0.38 -1.64
N TYR A 125 -6.92 -1.12 -0.59
CA TYR A 125 -7.45 -2.46 -0.28
C TYR A 125 -8.93 -2.48 0.13
N LYS A 126 -9.59 -1.32 0.36
CA LYS A 126 -11.03 -1.29 0.65
C LYS A 126 -11.90 -1.77 -0.51
N CYS A 127 -11.37 -1.78 -1.74
CA CYS A 127 -12.03 -2.35 -2.91
C CYS A 127 -11.04 -3.21 -3.68
N ALA A 128 -11.30 -4.52 -3.77
CA ALA A 128 -10.43 -5.46 -4.49
C ALA A 128 -10.27 -5.09 -5.97
N SER A 129 -11.37 -4.76 -6.68
CA SER A 129 -11.27 -4.33 -8.08
C SER A 129 -10.45 -3.06 -8.26
N PHE A 130 -10.59 -2.06 -7.38
CA PHE A 130 -9.73 -0.86 -7.45
C PHE A 130 -8.26 -1.23 -7.22
N TYR A 131 -7.97 -1.98 -6.17
CA TYR A 131 -6.60 -2.37 -5.84
C TYR A 131 -5.95 -3.20 -6.95
N GLU A 132 -6.61 -4.26 -7.42
CA GLU A 132 -6.04 -5.24 -8.35
C GLU A 132 -6.01 -4.74 -9.79
N LYS A 133 -7.05 -4.02 -10.24
CA LYS A 133 -7.24 -3.68 -11.66
C LYS A 133 -6.80 -2.26 -12.01
N ILE A 134 -6.66 -1.37 -11.02
CA ILE A 134 -6.33 0.05 -11.24
C ILE A 134 -5.06 0.43 -10.49
N TYR A 135 -5.08 0.27 -9.17
CA TYR A 135 -4.01 0.76 -8.30
C TYR A 135 -2.70 0.00 -8.51
N THR A 136 -2.74 -1.34 -8.45
CA THR A 136 -1.56 -2.19 -8.59
C THR A 136 -0.90 -2.02 -9.96
N PRO A 137 -1.61 -2.11 -11.10
CA PRO A 137 -0.97 -1.95 -12.40
C PRO A 137 -0.31 -0.57 -12.56
N GLN A 138 -0.96 0.50 -12.07
CA GLN A 138 -0.46 1.87 -12.22
C GLN A 138 0.66 2.24 -11.25
N PHE A 139 0.48 1.97 -9.96
CA PHE A 139 1.34 2.50 -8.89
C PHE A 139 2.32 1.48 -8.30
N ILE A 140 2.18 0.20 -8.64
CA ILE A 140 3.08 -0.87 -8.16
C ILE A 140 3.81 -1.48 -9.36
N THR A 141 3.08 -2.13 -10.27
CA THR A 141 3.66 -2.83 -11.42
C THR A 141 4.39 -1.87 -12.37
N CYS A 142 3.75 -0.79 -12.81
CA CYS A 142 4.42 0.19 -13.68
C CYS A 142 5.51 1.00 -12.99
N ALA A 143 5.47 1.08 -11.66
CA ALA A 143 6.56 1.63 -10.88
C ALA A 143 7.74 0.67 -10.79
N GLY A 144 7.58 -0.63 -11.02
CA GLY A 144 8.63 -1.64 -10.92
C GLY A 144 8.79 -2.24 -9.51
N TYR A 145 7.68 -2.35 -8.77
CA TYR A 145 7.60 -3.05 -7.49
C TYR A 145 6.77 -4.34 -7.60
#